data_AF-A0AA43CY70-F1
#
_entry.id   AF-A0AA43CY70-F1
#
_cell.length_a   1.000
_cell.length_b   1.000
_cell.length_c   1.000
_cell.angle_alpha   90.00
_cell.angle_beta   90.00
_cell.angle_gamma   90.00
#
_symmetry.space_group_name_H-M   'P 1'
#
loop_
_entity.id
_entity.type
_entity.pdbx_description
1 polymer ?
#
loop_
_entity_poly.entity_id
_entity_poly.type
_entity_poly.pdbx_seq_one_letter_code
_entity_poly.pdbx_strand_id
1 'polypeptide(L)' 'VQVTVSSGTSTFISKNVQSCGQLVQLADEAMYNAKLQGKDRISKA' A
#
# COMPACT_ATOMS: atom_id res chain seq x y z
N VAL A 1 1.89 5.55 -25.59
CA VAL A 1 1.96 4.66 -24.41
C VAL A 1 1.36 5.43 -23.24
N GLN A 2 0.41 4.86 -22.51
CA GLN A 2 -0.17 5.48 -21.30
C GLN A 2 0.55 4.93 -20.08
N VAL A 3 1.03 5.81 -19.20
CA VAL A 3 1.72 5.43 -17.96
C VAL A 3 0.72 5.38 -16.82
N THR A 4 0.85 4.38 -15.95
CA THR A 4 -0.02 4.16 -14.79
C THR A 4 0.80 3.89 -13.53
N VAL A 5 0.17 3.99 -12.36
CA VAL A 5 0.82 3.80 -11.06
C VAL A 5 0.04 2.83 -10.17
N SER A 6 0.75 2.13 -9.29
CA SER A 6 0.12 1.31 -8.25
C SER A 6 0.50 1.87 -6.89
N SER A 7 -0.50 2.00 -6.01
CA SER A 7 -0.33 2.65 -4.72
C SER A 7 -0.85 1.77 -3.59
N GLY A 8 -0.09 1.69 -2.51
CA GLY A 8 -0.51 1.10 -1.25
C GLY A 8 -0.75 2.16 -0.21
N THR A 9 -1.77 1.99 0.62
CA THR A 9 -2.11 2.93 1.68
C THR A 9 -2.21 2.23 3.02
N SER A 10 -1.70 2.89 4.06
CA SER A 10 -1.85 2.48 5.45
C SER A 10 -2.18 3.70 6.30
N THR A 11 -2.79 3.48 7.46
CA THR A 11 -3.09 4.53 8.43
C THR A 11 -2.72 4.04 9.82
N PHE A 12 -2.41 4.97 10.75
CA PHE A 12 -2.07 4.61 12.12
C PHE A 12 -3.18 3.84 12.85
N ILE A 13 -4.43 4.09 12.47
CA ILE A 13 -5.62 3.45 13.07
C ILE A 13 -5.76 2.00 12.58
N SER A 14 -5.34 1.70 11.35
CA SER A 14 -5.39 0.33 10.83
C SER A 14 -4.39 -0.53 11.59
N LYS A 15 -4.77 -1.74 12.03
CA LYS A 15 -3.85 -2.72 12.65
C LYS A 15 -3.06 -2.23 13.88
N ASN A 16 -3.52 -1.16 14.56
CA ASN A 16 -2.87 -0.60 15.75
C ASN A 16 -1.38 -0.28 15.54
N VAL A 17 -1.04 0.39 14.43
CA VAL A 17 0.35 0.78 14.12
C VAL A 17 0.92 1.69 15.20
N GLN A 18 2.10 1.34 15.74
CA GLN A 18 2.73 2.07 16.84
C GLN A 18 3.97 2.86 16.42
N SER A 19 4.38 2.77 15.15
CA SER A 19 5.57 3.46 14.64
C SER A 19 5.46 3.80 13.16
N CYS A 20 6.21 4.82 12.73
CA CYS A 20 6.31 5.16 11.32
C CYS A 20 6.89 4.00 10.49
N GLY A 21 7.82 3.20 11.05
CA GLY A 21 8.38 2.04 10.34
C GLY A 21 7.31 0.99 10.00
N GLN A 22 6.45 0.66 10.98
CA GLN A 22 5.31 -0.22 10.75
C GLN A 22 4.30 0.37 9.76
N LEU A 23 4.08 1.69 9.80
CA LEU A 23 3.21 2.38 8.85
C LEU A 23 3.71 2.18 7.40
N VAL A 24 5.00 2.41 7.17
CA VAL A 24 5.63 2.26 5.84
C VAL A 24 5.59 0.81 5.38
N GLN A 25 5.94 -0.14 6.25
CA GLN A 25 5.92 -1.57 5.91
C GLN A 25 4.52 -2.02 5.45
N LEU A 26 3.47 -1.58 6.13
CA LEU A 26 2.09 -1.89 5.73
C LEU A 26 1.70 -1.22 4.40
N ALA A 27 2.12 0.02 4.17
CA ALA A 27 1.88 0.68 2.87
C ALA A 27 2.58 -0.06 1.73
N ASP A 28 3.80 -0.55 1.96
CA ASP A 28 4.55 -1.35 0.98
C ASP A 28 3.90 -2.70 0.69
N GLU A 29 3.41 -3.41 1.71
CA GLU A 29 2.64 -4.65 1.54
C GLU A 29 1.37 -4.42 0.70
N ALA A 30 0.62 -3.34 1.00
CA ALA A 30 -0.54 -2.98 0.20
C ALA A 30 -0.16 -2.65 -1.25
N MET A 31 0.91 -1.89 -1.47
CA MET A 31 1.39 -1.54 -2.82
C MET A 31 1.83 -2.79 -3.60
N TYR A 32 2.48 -3.74 -2.91
CA TYR A 32 2.82 -5.04 -3.47
C TYR A 32 1.56 -5.81 -3.90
N ASN A 33 0.51 -5.82 -3.08
CA ASN A 33 -0.78 -6.43 -3.43
C ASN A 33 -1.43 -5.76 -4.64
N ALA A 34 -1.39 -4.43 -4.74
CA ALA A 34 -1.90 -3.70 -5.92
C ALA A 34 -1.17 -4.11 -7.21
N LYS A 35 0.15 -4.36 -7.14
CA LYS A 35 0.94 -4.86 -8.27
C LYS A 35 0.57 -6.29 -8.65
N LEU A 36 0.38 -7.18 -7.67
CA LEU A 36 -0.05 -8.56 -7.91
C LEU A 36 -1.45 -8.65 -8.54
N GLN A 37 -2.33 -7.70 -8.25
CA GLN A 37 -3.69 -7.64 -8.81
C GLN A 37 -3.78 -6.99 -10.19
N GLY A 38 -2.66 -6.84 -10.90
CA GLY A 38 -2.62 -6.35 -12.28
C GLY A 38 -2.12 -4.92 -12.47
N LYS A 39 -1.51 -4.31 -11.44
CA LYS A 39 -1.04 -2.91 -11.44
C LYS A 39 -2.20 -1.92 -11.61
N ASP A 40 -1.89 -0.63 -11.83
CA ASP A 40 -2.87 0.46 -12.01
C ASP A 40 -4.03 0.46 -10.98
N ARG A 41 -3.69 0.22 -9.72
CA ARG A 41 -4.65 -0.04 -8.64
C ARG A 41 -4.17 0.56 -7.34
N ILE A 42 -5.14 0.83 -6.47
CA ILE A 42 -4.90 1.22 -5.09
C ILE A 42 -5.31 0.05 -4.20
N SER A 43 -4.46 -0.28 -3.22
CA SER A 43 -4.76 -1.26 -2.18
C SER A 43 -4.55 -0.65 -0.80
N LYS A 44 -5.24 -1.19 0.20
CA LYS A 44 -5.21 -0.71 1.58
C LYS A 44 -4.81 -1.84 2.51
N ALA A 45 -3.94 -1.53 3.47
CA ALA A 45 -3.46 -2.43 4.50
C ALA A 45 -4.36 -2.53 5.73
#